data_AF-A0A1L7I0T8-F1
#
_entry.id   AF-A0A1L7I0T8-F1
#
_cell.length_a   1.000
_cell.length_b   1.000
_cell.length_c   1.000
_cell.angle_alpha   90.00
_cell.angle_beta   90.00
_cell.angle_gamma   90.00
#
_symmetry.space_group_name_H-M   'P 1'
#
loop_
_entity.id
_entity.type
_entity.pdbx_description
1 polymer ?
#
loop_
_entity_poly.entity_id
_entity_poly.type
_entity_poly.pdbx_seq_one_letter_code
_entity_poly.pdbx_strand_id
1 'polypeptide(L)' 'MNCEKFDKNFCRQHDVSVGHQHTCDSFHMREVIKNEPNCLNCQRYQGPTCANPQKAAPGMLCNHWAPTASA' A
#
# COMPACT_ATOMS: atom_id res chain seq x y z
N MET A 1 3.53 3.89 -9.18
CA MET A 1 2.80 5.03 -9.76
C MET A 1 1.32 4.87 -9.46
N ASN A 2 0.71 5.86 -8.79
CA ASN A 2 -0.58 5.72 -8.12
C ASN A 2 -1.78 6.04 -9.02
N CYS A 3 -1.56 6.77 -10.12
CA CYS A 3 -2.57 7.12 -11.11
C CYS A 3 -2.28 6.38 -12.42
N GLU A 4 -3.20 5.56 -12.91
CA GLU A 4 -3.04 4.79 -14.17
C GLU A 4 -3.05 5.67 -15.42
N LYS A 5 -3.64 6.86 -15.30
CA LYS A 5 -3.72 7.85 -16.39
C LYS A 5 -2.50 8.78 -16.43
N PHE A 6 -1.61 8.71 -15.44
CA PHE A 6 -0.35 9.44 -15.48
C PHE A 6 0.67 8.71 -16.37
N ASP A 7 1.28 9.46 -17.30
CA ASP A 7 2.44 9.02 -18.07
C ASP A 7 3.42 10.20 -18.18
N LYS A 8 4.66 10.03 -17.72
CA LYS A 8 5.76 11.02 -17.86
C LYS A 8 5.37 12.51 -17.62
N ASN A 9 4.73 12.81 -16.49
CA ASN A 9 4.23 14.16 -16.15
C ASN A 9 3.06 14.65 -16.99
N PHE A 10 2.27 13.73 -17.54
CA PHE A 10 1.09 14.03 -18.34
C PHE A 10 -0.09 13.20 -17.87
N CYS A 11 -1.25 13.83 -17.71
CA CYS A 11 -2.49 13.17 -17.38
C CYS A 11 -3.26 12.89 -18.68
N ARG A 12 -3.31 11.62 -19.09
CA ARG A 12 -4.01 11.17 -20.32
C ARG A 12 -5.54 11.32 -20.26
N GLN A 13 -6.12 11.59 -19.09
CA GLN A 13 -7.56 11.76 -18.92
C GLN A 13 -8.04 13.19 -19.25
N HIS A 14 -7.19 14.18 -18.98
CA HIS A 14 -7.53 15.60 -19.12
C HIS A 14 -6.60 16.33 -20.10
N ASP A 15 -5.72 15.58 -20.78
CA ASP A 15 -4.74 16.07 -21.75
C ASP A 15 -3.92 17.27 -21.25
N VAL A 16 -3.42 17.16 -20.01
CA VAL A 16 -2.70 18.26 -19.34
C VAL A 16 -1.43 17.75 -18.65
N SER A 17 -0.39 18.58 -18.65
CA SER A 17 0.85 18.32 -17.90
C SER A 17 0.62 18.44 -16.40
N VAL A 18 1.11 17.46 -15.65
CA VAL A 18 0.93 17.35 -14.20
C VAL A 18 2.21 16.87 -13.52
N GLY A 19 2.46 17.30 -12.28
CA GLY A 19 3.53 16.74 -11.45
C GLY A 19 3.10 15.44 -10.75
N HIS A 20 4.07 14.73 -10.17
CA HIS A 20 3.82 13.46 -9.47
C HIS A 20 2.83 13.55 -8.28
N GLN A 21 2.64 14.74 -7.70
CA GLN A 21 1.75 14.96 -6.56
C GLN A 21 0.36 15.49 -6.94
N HIS A 22 0.11 15.75 -8.23
CA HIS A 22 -1.20 16.23 -8.69
C HIS A 22 -2.19 15.07 -8.81
N THR A 23 -3.41 15.30 -8.34
CA THR A 23 -4.56 14.42 -8.48
C THR A 23 -5.74 15.21 -9.06
N CYS A 24 -6.75 14.51 -9.57
CA CYS A 24 -7.99 15.09 -10.09
C CYS A 24 -9.20 14.31 -9.55
N ASP A 25 -10.42 14.75 -9.85
CA ASP A 25 -11.64 14.10 -9.35
C ASP A 25 -11.83 12.67 -9.88
N SER A 26 -11.14 12.32 -10.96
CA SER A 26 -11.08 10.95 -11.49
C SER A 26 -9.94 10.11 -10.90
N PHE A 27 -9.16 10.66 -9.97
CA PHE A 27 -8.08 9.92 -9.31
C PHE A 27 -8.67 8.85 -8.40
N HIS A 28 -8.38 7.60 -8.73
CA HIS A 28 -8.65 6.47 -7.86
C HIS A 28 -7.32 5.83 -7.45
N MET A 29 -7.04 5.81 -6.14
CA MET A 29 -5.84 5.17 -5.62
C MET A 29 -5.86 3.67 -5.96
N ARG A 30 -4.78 3.17 -6.57
CA ARG A 30 -4.68 1.73 -6.88
C ARG A 30 -4.79 0.91 -5.61
N GLU A 31 -5.74 -0.03 -5.60
CA GLU A 31 -5.97 -0.91 -4.44
C GLU A 31 -4.76 -1.79 -4.11
N VAL A 32 -3.89 -2.06 -5.08
CA VAL A 32 -2.64 -2.80 -4.84
C VAL A 32 -1.71 -2.07 -3.86
N ILE A 33 -1.85 -0.75 -3.70
CA ILE A 33 -1.12 0.04 -2.69
C ILE A 33 -1.79 -0.08 -1.30
N LYS A 34 -3.09 -0.43 -1.24
CA LYS A 34 -3.79 -0.71 0.03
C LYS A 34 -3.33 -2.01 0.69
N ASN A 35 -2.53 -2.84 0.01
CA ASN A 35 -1.82 -3.96 0.64
C ASN A 35 -0.62 -3.47 1.46
N GLU A 36 -0.81 -2.42 2.26
CA GLU A 36 0.21 -1.97 3.18
C GLU A 36 0.53 -3.11 4.17
N PRO A 37 1.79 -3.55 4.24
CA PRO A 37 2.19 -4.62 5.13
C PRO A 37 1.99 -4.20 6.59
N ASN A 38 1.01 -4.78 7.26
CA ASN A 38 0.66 -4.46 8.64
C ASN A 38 0.39 -5.74 9.45
N CYS A 39 0.24 -5.60 10.76
CA CYS A 39 0.02 -6.77 11.62
C CYS A 39 -1.23 -7.59 11.24
N LEU A 40 -2.30 -7.00 10.71
CA LEU A 40 -3.51 -7.76 10.35
C LEU A 40 -3.33 -8.67 9.12
N ASN A 41 -2.39 -8.36 8.24
CA ASN A 41 -2.08 -9.18 7.05
C ASN A 41 -0.70 -9.85 7.15
N CYS A 42 -0.16 -10.00 8.36
CA CYS A 42 1.13 -10.63 8.62
C CYS A 42 0.95 -12.08 9.10
N GLN A 43 1.59 -13.05 8.45
CA GLN A 43 1.53 -14.47 8.85
C GLN A 43 2.00 -14.71 10.29
N ARG A 44 2.87 -13.83 10.81
CA ARG A 44 3.48 -13.98 12.15
C ARG A 44 2.70 -13.27 13.25
N TYR A 45 1.62 -12.55 12.94
CA TYR A 45 0.88 -11.79 13.93
C TYR A 45 0.28 -12.70 15.01
N GLN A 46 0.49 -12.34 16.28
CA GLN A 46 0.11 -13.14 17.46
C GLN A 46 0.67 -14.58 17.49
N GLY A 47 1.57 -14.93 16.57
CA GLY A 47 2.21 -16.24 16.49
C GLY A 47 3.54 -16.30 17.25
N PRO A 48 4.07 -17.51 17.47
CA PRO A 48 5.32 -17.73 18.21
C PRO A 48 6.55 -17.12 17.52
N THR A 49 6.47 -16.85 16.22
CA THR A 49 7.55 -16.24 15.42
C THR A 49 7.39 -14.73 15.23
N CYS A 50 6.49 -14.07 15.97
CA CYS A 50 6.36 -12.61 15.92
C CYS A 50 7.61 -11.95 16.52
N ALA A 51 8.25 -11.02 15.80
CA ALA A 51 9.40 -10.28 16.33
C ALA A 51 9.04 -9.29 17.45
N ASN A 52 7.78 -8.91 17.58
CA ASN A 52 7.30 -7.88 18.52
C ASN A 52 6.02 -8.33 19.27
N PRO A 53 6.00 -9.47 19.97
CA PRO A 53 4.77 -10.10 20.46
C PRO A 53 3.97 -9.24 21.46
N GLN A 54 4.65 -8.40 22.26
CA GLN A 54 4.00 -7.52 23.23
C GLN A 54 3.61 -6.14 22.66
N LYS A 55 4.13 -5.77 21.49
CA LYS A 55 3.91 -4.44 20.87
C LYS A 55 3.07 -4.49 19.60
N ALA A 56 2.95 -5.67 18.98
CA ALA A 56 2.17 -5.85 17.77
C ALA A 56 0.69 -5.56 18.04
N ALA A 57 0.12 -4.62 17.29
CA ALA A 57 -1.28 -4.25 17.38
C ALA A 57 -1.93 -4.25 15.99
N PRO A 58 -3.27 -4.44 15.91
CA PRO A 58 -4.00 -4.36 14.65
C PRO A 58 -3.64 -3.11 13.84
N GLY A 59 -3.35 -3.26 12.55
CA GLY A 59 -3.03 -2.16 11.65
C GLY A 59 -1.64 -1.53 11.82
N MET A 60 -0.83 -1.93 12.82
CA MET A 60 0.54 -1.43 12.94
C MET A 60 1.44 -1.93 11.80
N LEU A 61 2.22 -1.02 11.23
CA LEU A 61 3.30 -1.35 10.32
C LEU A 61 4.47 -1.97 11.09
N CYS A 62 5.08 -3.02 10.53
CA CYS A 62 6.18 -3.74 11.18
C CYS A 62 7.25 -4.09 10.16
N ASN A 63 8.50 -3.72 10.42
CA ASN A 63 9.65 -4.01 9.55
C ASN A 63 9.95 -5.52 9.39
N HIS A 64 9.38 -6.36 10.27
CA HIS A 64 9.51 -7.83 10.22
C HIS A 64 8.27 -8.53 9.67
N TRP A 65 7.41 -7.78 8.97
CA TRP A 65 6.22 -8.31 8.32
C TRP A 65 6.56 -9.50 7.41
N ALA A 66 5.67 -10.49 7.37
CA ALA A 66 5.78 -11.65 6.50
C ALA A 66 4.44 -11.87 5.77
N PRO A 67 4.47 -12.13 4.44
CA PRO A 67 3.26 -12.39 3.68
C PRO A 67 2.60 -13.68 4.17
N THR A 68 1.27 -13.71 4.19
CA THR A 68 0.52 -14.97 4.30
C THR A 68 0.72 -15.75 3.01
N ALA A 69 1.19 -17.00 3.09
CA ALA A 69 1.26 -17.87 1.92
C ALA A 69 -0.11 -17.94 1.24
N SER A 70 -0.18 -17.49 -0.02
CA SER A 70 -1.36 -17.68 -0.87
C SER A 70 -1.51 -19.19 -1.09
N ALA A 71 -2.65 -19.76 -0.69
CA ALA A 71 -3.02 -21.13 -1.03
C ALA A 71 -3.38 -21.26 -2.51
#